data_AF-A0A2A8LW28-F1
#
_entry.id   AF-A0A2A8LW28-F1
#
_cell.length_a   1.000
_cell.length_b   1.000
_cell.length_c   1.000
_cell.angle_alpha   90.00
_cell.angle_beta   90.00
_cell.angle_gamma   90.00
#
_symmetry.space_group_name_H-M   'P 1'
#
loop_
_entity.id
_entity.type
_entity.pdbx_description
1 polymer ?
#
loop_
_entity_poly.entity_id
_entity_poly.type
_entity_poly.pdbx_seq_one_letter_code
_entity_poly.pdbx_strand_id
1 'polypeptide(L)'
;MFSNIELVLAAKASLAEGPCWNEKEQLLYWVDIMEKKLCIYNPANNTNRVIALDQQIGCVVPYLEDVVLLAMESGFYSLNLNTEKLTHIFDPEPHLVENRFNDGKCDPAGRFWAGTTDTYGINAAGSLYCLNNNWSVEKKVSHVNTSNGIAWSPDHTYFYFIDTPTKKVVRFHYEISTGEICNPSDVILFSENEGLPDGMTIDEEGCLWIAHWGGSKITRWNPLTGEQILSILIPALYVTSCTFGGPNLTDLYVTTARTRMTDDELKKYPHAGGIFRIQTNVKGCPTYSFCNKNIGAETI
;
A
#
# COMPACT_ATOMS: atom_id res chain seq x y z
N MET A 1 -20.90 -12.53 8.93
CA MET A 1 -20.25 -11.90 10.09
C MET A 1 -18.84 -12.48 10.14
N PHE A 2 -17.81 -11.68 9.83
CA PHE A 2 -16.42 -12.15 9.80
C PHE A 2 -16.00 -12.48 11.22
N SER A 3 -15.70 -13.76 11.48
CA SER A 3 -15.76 -14.32 12.83
C SER A 3 -14.46 -14.34 13.61
N ASN A 4 -13.34 -13.82 13.10
CA ASN A 4 -12.15 -13.56 13.94
C ASN A 4 -11.23 -12.53 13.29
N ILE A 5 -11.05 -11.40 13.97
CA ILE A 5 -9.93 -10.49 13.76
C ILE A 5 -8.82 -10.96 14.68
N GLU A 6 -7.70 -11.37 14.11
CA GLU A 6 -6.57 -11.90 14.86
C GLU A 6 -5.41 -10.90 14.82
N LEU A 7 -4.81 -10.64 15.98
CA LEU A 7 -3.51 -9.95 16.03
C LEU A 7 -2.42 -10.97 15.72
N VAL A 8 -1.91 -10.95 14.48
CA VAL A 8 -0.86 -11.88 14.03
C VAL A 8 0.53 -11.41 14.40
N LEU A 9 0.74 -10.09 14.52
CA LEU A 9 2.02 -9.53 14.95
C LEU A 9 1.82 -8.30 15.84
N ALA A 10 2.25 -8.40 17.11
CA ALA A 10 2.24 -7.29 18.06
C ALA A 10 3.45 -6.36 17.87
N ALA A 11 3.63 -5.82 16.66
CA ALA A 11 4.83 -5.06 16.27
C ALA A 11 5.00 -3.74 17.04
N LYS A 12 3.90 -3.13 17.50
CA LYS A 12 3.87 -1.78 18.07
C LYS A 12 4.56 -0.75 17.15
N ALA A 13 4.38 -0.91 15.85
CA ALA A 13 4.96 -0.06 14.82
C ALA A 13 4.53 1.40 15.01
N SER A 14 5.45 2.32 14.71
CA SER A 14 5.16 3.75 14.71
C SER A 14 4.16 4.05 13.59
N LEU A 15 4.43 3.58 12.37
CA LEU A 15 3.54 3.68 11.22
C LEU A 15 3.71 2.45 10.32
N ALA A 16 3.03 1.35 10.64
CA ALA A 16 3.02 0.18 9.75
C ALA A 16 2.22 0.50 8.49
N GLU A 17 2.79 0.24 7.32
CA GLU A 17 2.23 0.63 6.03
C GLU A 17 2.68 -0.32 4.91
N GLY A 18 2.14 -0.08 3.71
CA GLY A 18 2.54 -0.76 2.46
C GLY A 18 2.53 -2.29 2.54
N PRO A 19 1.48 -2.94 3.12
CA PRO A 19 1.42 -4.38 3.18
C PRO A 19 1.35 -4.96 1.75
N CYS A 20 2.30 -5.82 1.42
CA CYS A 20 2.44 -6.43 0.11
C CYS A 20 2.66 -7.94 0.25
N TRP A 21 1.78 -8.74 -0.37
CA TRP A 21 1.83 -10.19 -0.24
C TRP A 21 2.71 -10.80 -1.34
N ASN A 22 3.77 -11.50 -0.95
CA ASN A 22 4.54 -12.35 -1.85
C ASN A 22 3.90 -13.74 -1.89
N GLU A 23 3.11 -14.00 -2.94
CA GLU A 23 2.39 -15.27 -3.10
C GLU A 23 3.33 -16.47 -3.30
N LYS A 24 4.49 -16.29 -3.96
CA LYS A 24 5.43 -17.39 -4.21
C LYS A 24 6.02 -17.92 -2.90
N GLU A 25 6.48 -17.00 -2.04
CA GLU A 25 7.16 -17.33 -0.78
C GLU A 25 6.20 -17.40 0.42
N GLN A 26 4.92 -17.01 0.23
CA GLN A 26 3.90 -16.90 1.27
C GLN A 26 4.33 -15.97 2.42
N LEU A 27 4.92 -14.82 2.05
CA LEU A 27 5.43 -13.81 2.99
C LEU A 27 4.65 -12.51 2.87
N LEU A 28 4.44 -11.84 4.00
CA LEU A 28 3.91 -10.47 4.03
C LEU A 28 5.07 -9.49 4.19
N TYR A 29 5.32 -8.70 3.16
CA TYR A 29 6.16 -7.51 3.27
C TYR A 29 5.34 -6.35 3.81
N TRP A 30 5.93 -5.52 4.64
CA TRP A 30 5.35 -4.27 5.14
C TRP A 30 6.48 -3.34 5.61
N VAL A 31 6.18 -2.07 5.81
CA VAL A 31 7.17 -1.08 6.24
C VAL A 31 6.74 -0.41 7.53
N ASP A 32 7.70 -0.02 8.37
CA ASP A 32 7.46 0.99 9.40
C ASP A 32 8.09 2.29 8.93
N ILE A 33 7.26 3.18 8.34
CA ILE A 33 7.74 4.38 7.63
C ILE A 33 8.59 5.25 8.56
N MET A 34 8.08 5.53 9.75
CA MET A 34 8.72 6.45 10.70
C MET A 34 10.01 5.87 11.27
N GLU A 35 10.09 4.55 11.37
CA GLU A 35 11.24 3.84 11.91
C GLU A 35 12.25 3.38 10.85
N LYS A 36 11.99 3.66 9.56
CA LYS A 36 12.89 3.34 8.43
C LYS A 36 13.17 1.84 8.31
N LYS A 37 12.14 1.01 8.50
CA LYS A 37 12.26 -0.46 8.52
C LYS A 37 11.47 -1.09 7.39
N LEU A 38 12.11 -1.96 6.63
CA LEU A 38 11.43 -2.99 5.85
C LEU A 38 11.25 -4.21 6.75
N CYS A 39 10.03 -4.74 6.79
CA CYS A 39 9.67 -5.89 7.59
C CYS A 39 9.13 -7.02 6.70
N ILE A 40 9.51 -8.25 7.03
CA ILE A 40 9.13 -9.45 6.30
C ILE A 40 8.55 -10.43 7.31
N TYR A 41 7.21 -10.53 7.33
CA TYR A 41 6.48 -11.41 8.22
C TYR A 41 6.20 -12.74 7.54
N ASN A 42 6.57 -13.83 8.20
CA ASN A 42 6.29 -15.19 7.78
C ASN A 42 5.18 -15.78 8.67
N PRO A 43 3.94 -15.95 8.15
CA PRO A 43 2.82 -16.47 8.91
C PRO A 43 2.97 -17.96 9.26
N ALA A 44 3.76 -18.74 8.51
CA ALA A 44 3.88 -20.18 8.75
C ALA A 44 4.64 -20.52 10.05
N ASN A 45 5.59 -19.66 10.44
CA ASN A 45 6.38 -19.85 11.66
C ASN A 45 6.32 -18.65 12.63
N ASN A 46 5.47 -17.66 12.34
CA ASN A 46 5.26 -16.46 13.14
C ASN A 46 6.56 -15.69 13.41
N THR A 47 7.40 -15.51 12.38
CA THR A 47 8.64 -14.73 12.46
C THR A 47 8.52 -13.44 11.69
N ASN A 48 9.23 -12.39 12.13
CA ASN A 48 9.29 -11.11 11.44
C ASN A 48 10.75 -10.68 11.30
N ARG A 49 11.31 -10.78 10.10
CA ARG A 49 12.64 -10.25 9.79
C ARG A 49 12.53 -8.74 9.59
N VAL A 50 13.51 -8.00 10.08
CA VAL A 50 13.57 -6.54 9.96
C VAL A 50 14.89 -6.14 9.32
N ILE A 51 14.82 -5.30 8.29
CA ILE A 51 15.96 -4.66 7.65
C ILE A 51 15.83 -3.16 7.91
N ALA A 52 16.78 -2.60 8.66
CA ALA A 52 16.82 -1.17 8.96
C ALA A 52 17.57 -0.42 7.84
N LEU A 53 16.98 0.67 7.35
CA LEU A 53 17.55 1.54 6.33
C LEU A 53 17.75 2.95 6.90
N ASP A 54 18.40 3.82 6.12
CA ASP A 54 18.81 5.16 6.55
C ASP A 54 17.77 6.25 6.23
N GLN A 55 16.75 5.93 5.45
CA GLN A 55 15.68 6.84 5.04
C GLN A 55 14.30 6.18 5.14
N GLN A 56 13.25 6.99 5.13
CA GLN A 56 11.88 6.49 5.21
C GLN A 56 11.53 5.66 3.96
N ILE A 57 10.74 4.60 4.16
CA ILE A 57 10.29 3.71 3.10
C ILE A 57 8.78 3.86 3.04
N GLY A 58 8.23 4.29 1.91
CA GLY A 58 6.79 4.42 1.73
C GLY A 58 6.15 3.06 1.46
N CYS A 59 6.69 2.34 0.48
CA CYS A 59 6.15 1.05 0.07
C CYS A 59 7.22 0.11 -0.51
N VAL A 60 6.87 -1.17 -0.62
CA VAL A 60 7.71 -2.27 -1.10
C VAL A 60 6.93 -3.15 -2.07
N VAL A 61 7.58 -3.56 -3.16
CA VAL A 61 7.02 -4.53 -4.12
C VAL A 61 8.04 -5.63 -4.46
N PRO A 62 7.61 -6.88 -4.70
CA PRO A 62 8.51 -7.94 -5.16
C PRO A 62 9.01 -7.64 -6.57
N TYR A 63 10.23 -8.10 -6.90
CA TYR A 63 10.77 -8.03 -8.25
C TYR A 63 11.36 -9.38 -8.69
N LEU A 64 12.36 -9.86 -7.97
CA LEU A 64 13.00 -11.15 -8.21
C LEU A 64 12.99 -11.95 -6.91
N GLU A 65 13.46 -13.20 -6.97
CA GLU A 65 13.45 -14.11 -5.81
C GLU A 65 14.00 -13.45 -4.53
N ASP A 66 15.18 -12.82 -4.63
CA ASP A 66 15.85 -12.16 -3.51
C ASP A 66 15.89 -10.63 -3.66
N VAL A 67 15.10 -10.04 -4.55
CA VAL A 67 15.15 -8.59 -4.81
C VAL A 67 13.75 -7.98 -4.73
N VAL A 68 13.65 -6.91 -3.94
CA VAL A 68 12.46 -6.06 -3.87
C VAL A 68 12.78 -4.68 -4.43
N LEU A 69 11.77 -3.98 -4.91
CA LEU A 69 11.85 -2.55 -5.16
C LEU A 69 11.19 -1.79 -4.01
N LEU A 70 11.77 -0.64 -3.68
CA LEU A 70 11.30 0.27 -2.65
C LEU A 70 11.05 1.63 -3.26
N ALA A 71 9.96 2.29 -2.85
CA ALA A 71 9.79 3.72 -3.04
C ALA A 71 10.05 4.40 -1.68
N MET A 72 11.09 5.23 -1.63
CA MET A 72 11.67 5.76 -0.40
C MET A 72 11.60 7.29 -0.36
N GLU A 73 12.17 7.91 0.66
CA GLU A 73 12.26 9.37 0.77
C GLU A 73 12.89 10.01 -0.48
N SER A 74 14.04 9.49 -0.94
CA SER A 74 14.81 10.04 -2.06
C SER A 74 14.76 9.19 -3.33
N GLY A 75 13.58 8.65 -3.67
CA GLY A 75 13.35 8.00 -4.95
C GLY A 75 13.06 6.50 -4.90
N PHE A 76 13.20 5.85 -6.05
CA PHE A 76 13.09 4.41 -6.23
C PHE A 76 14.43 3.72 -6.00
N TYR A 77 14.40 2.56 -5.36
CA TYR A 77 15.56 1.74 -5.04
C TYR A 77 15.27 0.26 -5.30
N SER A 78 16.32 -0.51 -5.55
CA SER A 78 16.30 -1.97 -5.43
C SER A 78 17.06 -2.39 -4.17
N LEU A 79 16.56 -3.43 -3.49
CA LEU A 79 17.20 -4.01 -2.32
C LEU A 79 17.33 -5.52 -2.52
N ASN A 80 18.56 -6.02 -2.46
CA ASN A 80 18.79 -7.46 -2.36
C ASN A 80 18.58 -7.92 -0.92
N LEU A 81 17.63 -8.81 -0.68
CA LEU A 81 17.23 -9.26 0.65
C LEU A 81 18.29 -10.11 1.35
N ASN A 82 19.20 -10.77 0.64
CA ASN A 82 20.22 -11.63 1.26
C ASN A 82 21.46 -10.84 1.70
N THR A 83 21.87 -9.88 0.88
CA THR A 83 23.06 -9.05 1.11
C THR A 83 22.74 -7.70 1.78
N GLU A 84 21.46 -7.33 1.81
CA GLU A 84 20.96 -6.02 2.24
C GLU A 84 21.57 -4.85 1.43
N LYS A 85 22.10 -5.14 0.24
CA LYS A 85 22.62 -4.13 -0.67
C LYS A 85 21.48 -3.32 -1.28
N LEU A 86 21.40 -2.05 -0.89
CA LEU A 86 20.50 -1.04 -1.44
C LEU A 86 21.15 -0.34 -2.64
N THR A 87 20.43 -0.23 -3.76
CA THR A 87 20.91 0.42 -4.99
C THR A 87 19.87 1.43 -5.47
N HIS A 88 20.28 2.70 -5.61
CA HIS A 88 19.43 3.76 -6.14
C HIS A 88 19.11 3.53 -7.62
N ILE A 89 17.86 3.80 -8.00
CA ILE A 89 17.39 3.69 -9.39
C ILE A 89 17.18 5.09 -9.96
N PHE A 90 16.26 5.85 -9.36
CA PHE A 90 15.89 7.17 -9.86
C PHE A 90 15.10 7.96 -8.81
N ASP A 91 15.38 9.25 -8.68
CA ASP A 91 14.58 10.18 -7.88
C ASP A 91 13.87 11.18 -8.82
N PRO A 92 12.53 11.16 -8.90
CA PRO A 92 11.78 12.11 -9.72
C PRO A 92 11.62 13.49 -9.06
N GLU A 93 11.88 13.63 -7.76
CA GLU A 93 11.61 14.85 -7.00
C GLU A 93 12.83 15.38 -6.20
N PRO A 94 14.08 15.36 -6.72
CA PRO A 94 15.26 15.74 -5.94
C PRO A 94 15.28 17.23 -5.51
N HIS A 95 14.37 18.02 -6.06
CA HIS A 95 14.18 19.44 -5.75
C HIS A 95 13.14 19.69 -4.63
N LEU A 96 12.39 18.66 -4.22
CA LEU A 96 11.34 18.73 -3.19
C LEU A 96 11.81 17.98 -1.94
N VAL A 97 12.75 18.57 -1.21
CA VAL A 97 13.43 17.92 -0.07
C VAL A 97 12.52 17.59 1.13
N GLU A 98 11.30 18.09 1.16
CA GLU A 98 10.29 17.79 2.19
C GLU A 98 9.29 16.72 1.73
N ASN A 99 9.40 16.24 0.50
CA ASN A 99 8.59 15.15 -0.03
C ASN A 99 9.23 13.80 0.26
N ARG A 100 8.37 12.79 0.33
CA ARG A 100 8.76 11.36 0.32
C ARG A 100 7.73 10.56 -0.45
N PHE A 101 8.10 9.37 -0.93
CA PHE A 101 7.10 8.38 -1.31
C PHE A 101 6.24 7.94 -0.11
N ASN A 102 4.97 7.66 -0.38
CA ASN A 102 3.97 7.22 0.58
C ASN A 102 3.43 5.83 0.19
N ASP A 103 2.27 5.70 -0.45
CA ASP A 103 1.78 4.38 -0.87
C ASP A 103 2.18 4.03 -2.32
N GLY A 104 2.19 2.74 -2.64
CA GLY A 104 2.47 2.23 -3.97
C GLY A 104 2.31 0.71 -4.11
N LYS A 105 2.07 0.27 -5.34
CA LYS A 105 1.87 -1.13 -5.74
C LYS A 105 2.30 -1.35 -7.17
N CYS A 106 2.52 -2.61 -7.52
CA CYS A 106 2.64 -2.98 -8.93
C CYS A 106 1.27 -3.09 -9.59
N ASP A 107 1.20 -2.62 -10.83
CA ASP A 107 0.03 -2.81 -11.67
C ASP A 107 0.00 -4.21 -12.32
N PRO A 108 -1.10 -4.59 -12.99
CA PRO A 108 -1.20 -5.89 -13.66
C PRO A 108 -0.18 -6.14 -14.78
N ALA A 109 0.49 -5.10 -15.28
CA ALA A 109 1.56 -5.20 -16.29
C ALA A 109 2.96 -5.26 -15.65
N GLY A 110 3.04 -5.28 -14.32
CA GLY A 110 4.28 -5.35 -13.56
C GLY A 110 5.08 -4.05 -13.53
N ARG A 111 4.43 -2.89 -13.69
CA ARG A 111 5.06 -1.57 -13.46
C ARG A 111 4.89 -1.16 -12.01
N PHE A 112 5.86 -0.46 -11.44
CA PHE A 112 5.79 -0.05 -10.03
C PHE A 112 5.25 1.38 -9.92
N TRP A 113 4.03 1.51 -9.40
CA TRP A 113 3.39 2.80 -9.16
C TRP A 113 3.56 3.18 -7.69
N ALA A 114 4.00 4.40 -7.45
CA ALA A 114 4.11 4.95 -6.11
C ALA A 114 3.89 6.45 -6.17
N GLY A 115 3.30 7.03 -5.14
CA GLY A 115 3.09 8.48 -5.10
C GLY A 115 3.64 9.12 -3.86
N THR A 116 3.89 10.42 -3.97
CA THR A 116 4.57 11.21 -2.95
C THR A 116 3.61 12.05 -2.12
N THR A 117 4.08 12.49 -0.96
CA THR A 117 3.40 13.44 -0.07
C THR A 117 4.44 14.36 0.55
N ASP A 118 4.04 15.59 0.86
CA ASP A 118 4.87 16.51 1.63
C ASP A 118 4.79 16.20 3.12
N THR A 119 5.63 16.87 3.91
CA THR A 119 5.72 16.67 5.36
C THR A 119 4.36 16.83 6.07
N TYR A 120 3.52 17.76 5.61
CA TYR A 120 2.21 18.01 6.22
C TYR A 120 1.05 17.27 5.53
N GLY A 121 1.24 16.83 4.29
CA GLY A 121 0.23 16.12 3.50
C GLY A 121 -0.93 17.01 3.05
N ILE A 122 -0.72 18.32 2.89
CA ILE A 122 -1.80 19.28 2.58
C ILE A 122 -1.42 20.37 1.58
N ASN A 123 -0.18 20.40 1.11
CA ASN A 123 0.32 21.47 0.23
C ASN A 123 0.19 21.15 -1.26
N ALA A 124 -0.44 20.03 -1.61
CA ALA A 124 -0.52 19.51 -2.98
C ALA A 124 0.85 19.48 -3.70
N ALA A 125 1.93 19.19 -2.97
CA ALA A 125 3.29 19.15 -3.51
C ALA A 125 3.69 17.74 -4.00
N GLY A 126 2.88 16.73 -3.71
CA GLY A 126 3.09 15.36 -4.15
C GLY A 126 2.64 15.10 -5.58
N SER A 127 3.01 13.93 -6.10
CA SER A 127 2.61 13.42 -7.41
C SER A 127 2.54 11.89 -7.38
N LEU A 128 1.73 11.28 -8.24
CA LEU A 128 1.76 9.84 -8.50
C LEU A 128 2.70 9.56 -9.66
N TYR A 129 3.61 8.60 -9.49
CA TYR A 129 4.58 8.17 -10.48
C TYR A 129 4.41 6.69 -10.84
N CYS A 130 4.89 6.34 -12.03
CA CYS A 130 5.01 4.97 -12.51
C CYS A 130 6.44 4.72 -12.98
N LEU A 131 7.15 3.79 -12.31
CA LEU A 131 8.39 3.19 -12.80
C LEU A 131 8.02 2.07 -13.79
N ASN A 132 8.31 2.32 -15.06
CA ASN A 132 8.03 1.40 -16.16
C ASN A 132 8.99 0.21 -16.18
N ASN A 133 8.60 -0.86 -16.88
CA ASN A 133 9.40 -2.09 -17.01
C ASN A 133 10.78 -1.89 -17.68
N ASN A 134 10.99 -0.75 -18.35
CA ASN A 134 12.26 -0.35 -18.97
C ASN A 134 13.07 0.64 -18.09
N TRP A 135 12.69 0.81 -16.82
CA TRP A 135 13.25 1.73 -15.84
C TRP A 135 13.01 3.22 -16.09
N SER A 136 12.20 3.61 -17.07
CA SER A 136 11.76 5.01 -17.16
C SER A 136 10.75 5.33 -16.05
N VAL A 137 10.80 6.55 -15.53
CA VAL A 137 9.83 7.03 -14.54
C VAL A 137 8.96 8.10 -15.19
N GLU A 138 7.65 7.93 -15.08
CA GLU A 138 6.66 8.86 -15.61
C GLU A 138 5.76 9.39 -14.50
N LYS A 139 5.48 10.69 -14.53
CA LYS A 139 4.46 11.31 -13.68
C LYS A 139 3.09 11.03 -14.27
N LYS A 140 2.16 10.53 -13.46
CA LYS A 140 0.81 10.13 -13.86
C LYS A 140 -0.27 11.06 -13.28
N VAL A 141 -0.07 11.56 -12.07
CA VAL A 141 -0.94 12.57 -11.44
C VAL A 141 -0.07 13.63 -10.76
N SER A 142 -0.41 14.90 -10.92
CA SER A 142 0.24 16.03 -10.22
C SER A 142 -0.68 16.62 -9.15
N HIS A 143 -0.12 17.48 -8.30
CA HIS A 143 -0.86 18.23 -7.27
C HIS A 143 -1.58 17.33 -6.26
N VAL A 144 -0.92 16.26 -5.83
CA VAL A 144 -1.42 15.32 -4.84
C VAL A 144 -1.04 15.80 -3.44
N ASN A 145 -1.96 15.74 -2.48
CA ASN A 145 -1.68 16.12 -1.10
C ASN A 145 -1.00 14.97 -0.35
N THR A 146 -1.70 13.83 -0.25
CA THR A 146 -1.18 12.58 0.33
C THR A 146 -1.59 11.42 -0.55
N SER A 147 -0.67 11.01 -1.43
CA SER A 147 -0.87 9.85 -2.31
C SER A 147 -1.02 8.59 -1.47
N ASN A 148 -2.15 7.92 -1.60
CA ASN A 148 -2.48 6.76 -0.80
C ASN A 148 -3.10 5.65 -1.65
N GLY A 149 -3.98 4.84 -1.09
CA GLY A 149 -4.48 3.60 -1.65
C GLY A 149 -4.68 3.59 -3.15
N ILE A 150 -4.05 2.60 -3.80
CA ILE A 150 -4.18 2.34 -5.24
C ILE A 150 -4.63 0.91 -5.53
N ALA A 151 -5.43 0.73 -6.57
CA ALA A 151 -5.86 -0.58 -7.05
C ALA A 151 -6.22 -0.55 -8.54
N TRP A 152 -6.28 -1.72 -9.16
CA TRP A 152 -6.77 -1.91 -10.53
C TRP A 152 -7.94 -2.86 -10.54
N SER A 153 -8.95 -2.62 -11.39
CA SER A 153 -10.08 -3.53 -11.53
C SER A 153 -9.64 -4.92 -12.01
N PRO A 154 -10.36 -6.01 -11.70
CA PRO A 154 -9.97 -7.36 -12.08
C PRO A 154 -9.88 -7.59 -13.59
N ASP A 155 -10.63 -6.80 -14.37
CA ASP A 155 -10.63 -6.80 -15.84
C ASP A 155 -9.58 -5.85 -16.45
N HIS A 156 -8.78 -5.19 -15.60
CA HIS A 156 -7.68 -4.28 -15.97
C HIS A 156 -8.13 -3.08 -16.82
N THR A 157 -9.37 -2.62 -16.66
CA THR A 157 -9.91 -1.46 -17.38
C THR A 157 -9.89 -0.17 -16.56
N TYR A 158 -9.84 -0.28 -15.23
CA TYR A 158 -9.88 0.85 -14.31
C TYR A 158 -8.69 0.86 -13.35
N PHE A 159 -8.23 2.07 -13.06
CA PHE A 159 -7.32 2.39 -11.97
C PHE A 159 -8.07 3.20 -10.92
N TYR A 160 -7.88 2.87 -9.64
CA TYR A 160 -8.48 3.57 -8.50
C TYR A 160 -7.40 4.22 -7.66
N PHE A 161 -7.66 5.44 -7.22
CA PHE A 161 -6.69 6.26 -6.52
C PHE A 161 -7.32 7.04 -5.37
N ILE A 162 -6.60 7.13 -4.26
CA ILE A 162 -6.94 7.96 -3.10
C ILE A 162 -5.87 9.04 -2.93
N ASP A 163 -6.32 10.31 -3.00
CA ASP A 163 -5.60 11.44 -2.38
C ASP A 163 -6.30 11.74 -1.05
N THR A 164 -5.67 11.40 0.07
CA THR A 164 -6.34 11.26 1.38
C THR A 164 -7.18 12.46 1.80
N PRO A 165 -6.67 13.72 1.73
CA PRO A 165 -7.43 14.89 2.19
C PRO A 165 -8.66 15.19 1.33
N THR A 166 -8.73 14.65 0.11
CA THR A 166 -9.88 14.82 -0.78
C THR A 166 -11.07 13.94 -0.39
N LYS A 167 -10.89 12.98 0.53
CA LYS A 167 -11.95 12.09 1.07
C LYS A 167 -12.79 11.43 -0.01
N LYS A 168 -12.14 10.98 -1.07
CA LYS A 168 -12.78 10.31 -2.19
C LYS A 168 -11.88 9.25 -2.81
N VAL A 169 -12.52 8.27 -3.46
CA VAL A 169 -11.84 7.41 -4.43
C VAL A 169 -12.11 7.96 -5.83
N VAL A 170 -11.05 8.20 -6.57
CA VAL A 170 -11.11 8.59 -7.98
C VAL A 170 -10.83 7.35 -8.83
N ARG A 171 -11.67 7.12 -9.84
CA ARG A 171 -11.48 6.10 -10.87
C ARG A 171 -10.98 6.74 -12.15
N PHE A 172 -10.03 6.11 -12.81
CA PHE A 172 -9.55 6.43 -14.15
C PHE A 172 -9.78 5.25 -15.08
N HIS A 173 -10.01 5.51 -16.38
CA HIS A 173 -9.77 4.50 -17.40
C HIS A 173 -8.27 4.21 -17.46
N TYR A 174 -7.90 2.94 -17.53
CA TYR A 174 -6.52 2.48 -17.53
C TYR A 174 -6.26 1.61 -18.77
N GLU A 175 -5.20 1.93 -19.50
CA GLU A 175 -4.75 1.15 -20.66
C GLU A 175 -3.59 0.24 -20.22
N ILE A 176 -3.84 -1.07 -20.12
CA ILE A 176 -2.84 -2.02 -19.61
C ILE A 176 -1.55 -2.00 -20.43
N SER A 177 -1.64 -1.84 -21.76
CA SER A 177 -0.48 -1.92 -22.65
C SER A 177 0.51 -0.77 -22.45
N THR A 178 0.03 0.42 -22.07
CA THR A 178 0.85 1.65 -21.96
C THR A 178 0.96 2.17 -20.53
N GLY A 179 -0.02 1.89 -19.67
CA GLY A 179 -0.09 2.42 -18.31
C GLY A 179 -0.61 3.84 -18.28
N GLU A 180 -1.25 4.27 -19.36
CA GLU A 180 -1.92 5.56 -19.43
C GLU A 180 -3.22 5.50 -18.65
N ILE A 181 -3.52 6.61 -17.97
CA ILE A 181 -4.76 6.83 -17.23
C ILE A 181 -5.47 8.07 -17.77
N CYS A 182 -6.79 8.00 -17.91
CA CYS A 182 -7.59 9.14 -18.36
C CYS A 182 -9.00 9.11 -17.79
N ASN A 183 -9.80 10.15 -18.09
CA ASN A 183 -11.21 10.27 -17.69
C ASN A 183 -11.46 10.06 -16.19
N PRO A 184 -10.86 10.90 -15.31
CA PRO A 184 -11.08 10.80 -13.87
C PRO A 184 -12.55 10.99 -13.52
N SER A 185 -13.05 10.14 -12.63
CA SER A 185 -14.40 10.22 -12.06
C SER A 185 -14.35 9.88 -10.58
N ASP A 186 -14.96 10.71 -9.75
CA ASP A 186 -15.17 10.41 -8.34
C ASP A 186 -16.22 9.28 -8.24
N VAL A 187 -15.90 8.19 -7.53
CA VAL A 187 -16.78 7.00 -7.44
C VAL A 187 -17.22 6.66 -6.02
N ILE A 188 -16.46 7.10 -5.02
CA ILE A 188 -16.79 6.93 -3.60
C ILE A 188 -16.47 8.25 -2.90
N LEU A 189 -17.37 8.71 -2.02
CA LEU A 189 -17.22 9.88 -1.18
C LEU A 189 -17.35 9.46 0.28
N PHE A 190 -16.36 9.80 1.10
CA PHE A 190 -16.36 9.47 2.53
C PHE A 190 -16.99 10.59 3.34
N SER A 191 -17.78 10.25 4.36
CA SER A 191 -18.35 11.25 5.25
C SER A 191 -17.34 11.73 6.30
N GLU A 192 -17.56 12.93 6.84
CA GLU A 192 -16.65 13.59 7.79
C GLU A 192 -16.33 12.76 9.04
N ASN A 193 -17.24 11.89 9.48
CA ASN A 193 -17.14 11.17 10.75
C ASN A 193 -16.54 9.76 10.61
N GLU A 194 -16.00 9.40 9.45
CA GLU A 194 -15.55 8.02 9.17
C GLU A 194 -14.03 7.81 9.25
N GLY A 195 -13.29 8.85 9.64
CA GLY A 195 -11.84 8.89 9.46
C GLY A 195 -11.46 9.26 8.02
N LEU A 196 -10.18 9.18 7.71
CA LEU A 196 -9.65 9.49 6.37
C LEU A 196 -9.36 8.19 5.61
N PRO A 197 -9.69 8.10 4.31
CA PRO A 197 -9.34 6.94 3.50
C PRO A 197 -7.83 6.88 3.31
N ASP A 198 -7.25 5.72 3.56
CA ASP A 198 -5.80 5.51 3.58
C ASP A 198 -5.41 4.49 2.49
N GLY A 199 -4.69 3.42 2.82
CA GLY A 199 -4.38 2.32 1.91
C GLY A 199 -5.61 1.51 1.46
N MET A 200 -5.52 0.94 0.26
CA MET A 200 -6.64 0.23 -0.39
C MET A 200 -6.18 -1.03 -1.14
N THR A 201 -7.03 -2.05 -1.19
CA THR A 201 -6.88 -3.21 -2.08
C THR A 201 -8.22 -3.55 -2.74
N ILE A 202 -8.26 -4.58 -3.59
CA ILE A 202 -9.46 -5.00 -4.34
C ILE A 202 -9.63 -6.52 -4.30
N ASP A 203 -10.87 -6.97 -4.29
CA ASP A 203 -11.24 -8.39 -4.40
C ASP A 203 -11.63 -8.82 -5.82
N GLU A 204 -11.72 -10.13 -6.05
CA GLU A 204 -12.08 -10.70 -7.36
C GLU A 204 -13.52 -10.36 -7.80
N GLU A 205 -14.37 -9.88 -6.88
CA GLU A 205 -15.71 -9.36 -7.21
C GLU A 205 -15.67 -7.89 -7.65
N GLY A 206 -14.48 -7.27 -7.70
CA GLY A 206 -14.27 -5.88 -8.11
C GLY A 206 -14.60 -4.86 -7.01
N CYS A 207 -14.74 -5.29 -5.75
CA CYS A 207 -15.01 -4.39 -4.64
C CYS A 207 -13.72 -3.92 -3.95
N LEU A 208 -13.70 -2.63 -3.59
CA LEU A 208 -12.55 -1.98 -2.96
C LEU A 208 -12.59 -2.16 -1.45
N TRP A 209 -11.48 -2.56 -0.86
CA TRP A 209 -11.26 -2.67 0.58
C TRP A 209 -10.36 -1.55 1.05
N ILE A 210 -10.86 -0.69 1.94
CA ILE A 210 -10.23 0.60 2.24
C ILE A 210 -10.01 0.73 3.75
N ALA A 211 -8.80 1.14 4.12
CA ALA A 211 -8.44 1.47 5.49
C ALA A 211 -8.84 2.89 5.87
N HIS A 212 -9.21 3.08 7.14
CA HIS A 212 -9.65 4.36 7.67
C HIS A 212 -8.73 4.85 8.79
N TRP A 213 -7.86 5.80 8.45
CA TRP A 213 -7.05 6.52 9.40
C TRP A 213 -7.93 7.33 10.37
N GLY A 214 -7.88 7.00 11.66
CA GLY A 214 -8.71 7.63 12.70
C GLY A 214 -10.14 7.11 12.72
N GLY A 215 -10.50 6.16 11.85
CA GLY A 215 -11.84 5.57 11.78
C GLY A 215 -11.98 4.21 12.47
N SER A 216 -10.87 3.61 12.94
CA SER A 216 -10.84 2.27 13.55
C SER A 216 -11.51 1.17 12.73
N LYS A 217 -11.43 1.23 11.38
CA LYS A 217 -12.16 0.30 10.52
C LYS A 217 -11.51 0.03 9.17
N ILE A 218 -11.87 -1.11 8.59
CA ILE A 218 -11.79 -1.38 7.15
C ILE A 218 -13.21 -1.36 6.60
N THR A 219 -13.40 -0.85 5.39
CA THR A 219 -14.69 -0.88 4.68
C THR A 219 -14.55 -1.56 3.33
N ARG A 220 -15.65 -2.15 2.82
CA ARG A 220 -15.74 -2.73 1.48
C ARG A 220 -16.76 -1.95 0.66
N TRP A 221 -16.39 -1.53 -0.54
CA TRP A 221 -17.22 -0.68 -1.40
C TRP A 221 -17.40 -1.27 -2.78
N ASN A 222 -18.58 -1.08 -3.35
CA ASN A 222 -18.81 -1.30 -4.77
C ASN A 222 -18.46 0.01 -5.53
N PRO A 223 -17.36 0.05 -6.31
CA PRO A 223 -16.97 1.27 -7.01
C PRO A 223 -17.85 1.59 -8.24
N LEU A 224 -18.75 0.69 -8.66
CA LEU A 224 -19.70 0.95 -9.74
C LEU A 224 -20.93 1.72 -9.25
N THR A 225 -21.39 1.42 -8.03
CA THR A 225 -22.57 2.05 -7.42
C THR A 225 -22.23 3.13 -6.39
N GLY A 226 -21.01 3.12 -5.85
CA GLY A 226 -20.59 3.96 -4.74
C GLY A 226 -21.09 3.48 -3.37
N GLU A 227 -21.70 2.29 -3.30
CA GLU A 227 -22.30 1.76 -2.08
C GLU A 227 -21.26 1.09 -1.17
N GLN A 228 -21.32 1.39 0.13
CA GLN A 228 -20.57 0.65 1.14
C GLN A 228 -21.28 -0.67 1.46
N ILE A 229 -20.67 -1.79 1.08
CA ILE A 229 -21.20 -3.14 1.29
C ILE A 229 -20.97 -3.59 2.74
N LEU A 230 -19.83 -3.22 3.33
CA LEU A 230 -19.39 -3.73 4.63
C LEU A 230 -18.54 -2.71 5.39
N SER A 231 -18.62 -2.76 6.71
CA SER A 231 -17.66 -2.14 7.61
C SER A 231 -17.23 -3.14 8.70
N ILE A 232 -15.91 -3.25 8.92
CA ILE A 232 -15.30 -4.11 9.94
C ILE A 232 -14.51 -3.22 10.90
N LEU A 233 -14.85 -3.24 12.18
CA LEU A 233 -14.11 -2.53 13.22
C LEU A 233 -12.79 -3.23 13.52
N ILE A 234 -11.70 -2.48 13.52
CA ILE A 234 -10.36 -2.95 13.87
C ILE A 234 -10.01 -2.43 15.28
N PRO A 235 -9.40 -3.23 16.16
CA PRO A 235 -9.03 -2.81 17.51
C PRO A 235 -7.76 -1.91 17.53
N ALA A 236 -7.72 -0.92 16.64
CA ALA A 236 -6.71 0.14 16.56
C ALA A 236 -7.35 1.40 15.95
N LEU A 237 -6.97 2.58 16.43
CA LEU A 237 -7.55 3.85 15.95
C LEU A 237 -7.11 4.21 14.53
N TYR A 238 -5.80 4.17 14.30
CA TYR A 238 -5.18 4.48 13.02
C TYR A 238 -4.96 3.18 12.24
N VAL A 239 -5.94 2.82 11.42
CA VAL A 239 -5.85 1.72 10.45
C VAL A 239 -5.31 2.30 9.15
N THR A 240 -4.20 1.75 8.66
CA THR A 240 -3.38 2.41 7.64
C THR A 240 -3.56 1.81 6.26
N SER A 241 -3.49 0.48 6.15
CA SER A 241 -3.62 -0.18 4.84
C SER A 241 -4.04 -1.64 4.99
N CYS A 242 -4.31 -2.28 3.86
CA CYS A 242 -4.65 -3.70 3.83
C CYS A 242 -4.25 -4.38 2.51
N THR A 243 -4.01 -5.68 2.58
CA THR A 243 -3.78 -6.54 1.41
C THR A 243 -4.29 -7.95 1.64
N PHE A 244 -4.71 -8.62 0.57
CA PHE A 244 -5.08 -10.03 0.64
C PHE A 244 -3.83 -10.90 0.55
N GLY A 245 -3.83 -11.99 1.31
CA GLY A 245 -2.76 -12.97 1.36
C GLY A 245 -3.25 -14.34 1.83
N GLY A 246 -2.29 -15.13 2.32
CA GLY A 246 -2.49 -16.54 2.61
C GLY A 246 -2.59 -17.41 1.35
N PRO A 247 -2.63 -18.75 1.49
CA PRO A 247 -2.55 -19.68 0.37
C PRO A 247 -3.68 -19.55 -0.65
N ASN A 248 -4.82 -18.99 -0.24
CA ASN A 248 -6.02 -18.85 -1.06
C ASN A 248 -6.40 -17.38 -1.33
N LEU A 249 -5.56 -16.41 -0.95
CA LEU A 249 -5.88 -14.97 -1.00
C LEU A 249 -7.19 -14.60 -0.28
N THR A 250 -7.50 -15.28 0.83
CA THR A 250 -8.71 -15.03 1.65
C THR A 250 -8.37 -14.52 3.04
N ASP A 251 -7.09 -14.25 3.31
CA ASP A 251 -6.63 -13.64 4.54
C ASP A 251 -6.38 -12.16 4.25
N LEU A 252 -7.23 -11.27 4.77
CA LEU A 252 -6.99 -9.82 4.68
C LEU A 252 -6.06 -9.41 5.81
N TYR A 253 -4.81 -9.09 5.48
CA TYR A 253 -3.84 -8.49 6.40
C TYR A 253 -4.07 -6.99 6.48
N VAL A 254 -4.01 -6.44 7.70
CA VAL A 254 -4.31 -5.04 8.00
C VAL A 254 -3.18 -4.45 8.84
N THR A 255 -2.62 -3.35 8.37
CA THR A 255 -1.59 -2.57 9.08
C THR A 255 -2.24 -1.47 9.92
N THR A 256 -1.58 -1.09 11.02
CA THR A 256 -2.06 -0.02 11.92
C THR A 256 -0.88 0.80 12.46
N ALA A 257 -1.16 1.96 13.05
CA ALA A 257 -0.13 2.88 13.54
C ALA A 257 -0.30 3.27 15.00
N ARG A 258 0.81 3.67 15.63
CA ARG A 258 0.84 4.31 16.96
C ARG A 258 1.18 5.80 16.89
N THR A 259 1.78 6.25 15.79
CA THR A 259 2.16 7.65 15.63
C THR A 259 0.94 8.55 15.83
N ARG A 260 1.16 9.71 16.44
CA ARG A 260 0.14 10.71 16.78
C ARG A 260 -0.90 10.28 17.83
N MET A 261 -0.83 9.05 18.37
CA MET A 261 -1.71 8.64 19.48
C MET A 261 -1.29 9.28 20.80
N THR A 262 -2.29 9.64 21.60
CA THR A 262 -2.13 10.04 22.99
C THR A 262 -1.98 8.83 23.92
N ASP A 263 -1.48 9.03 25.14
CA ASP A 263 -1.36 7.97 26.14
C ASP A 263 -2.70 7.29 26.46
N ASP A 264 -3.80 8.03 26.46
CA ASP A 264 -5.13 7.48 26.75
C ASP A 264 -5.67 6.66 25.56
N GLU A 265 -5.39 7.08 24.32
CA GLU A 265 -5.69 6.27 23.15
C GLU A 265 -4.84 4.99 23.12
N LEU A 266 -3.57 5.05 23.51
CA LEU A 266 -2.71 3.87 23.60
C LEU A 266 -3.18 2.88 24.68
N LYS A 267 -3.76 3.36 25.78
CA LYS A 267 -4.43 2.51 26.78
C LYS A 267 -5.71 1.89 26.21
N LYS A 268 -6.49 2.65 25.44
CA LYS A 268 -7.73 2.18 24.80
C LYS A 268 -7.47 1.16 23.68
N TYR A 269 -6.39 1.34 22.92
CA TYR A 269 -5.97 0.50 21.81
C TYR A 269 -4.56 -0.05 22.05
N PRO A 270 -4.40 -0.99 23.01
CA PRO A 270 -3.07 -1.50 23.41
C PRO A 270 -2.30 -2.19 22.28
N HIS A 271 -3.03 -2.69 21.27
CA HIS A 271 -2.49 -3.38 20.09
C HIS A 271 -2.28 -2.47 18.88
N ALA A 272 -2.47 -1.15 19.01
CA ALA A 272 -2.14 -0.21 17.94
C ALA A 272 -0.65 -0.34 17.52
N GLY A 273 -0.40 -0.21 16.21
CA GLY A 273 0.89 -0.56 15.60
C GLY A 273 1.05 -2.06 15.34
N GLY A 274 0.01 -2.86 15.57
CA GLY A 274 -0.02 -4.28 15.28
C GLY A 274 -0.42 -4.57 13.83
N ILE A 275 -0.09 -5.78 13.38
CA ILE A 275 -0.60 -6.34 12.13
C ILE A 275 -1.74 -7.31 12.49
N PHE A 276 -2.89 -7.08 11.88
CA PHE A 276 -4.08 -7.91 12.06
C PHE A 276 -4.33 -8.77 10.82
N ARG A 277 -5.02 -9.88 11.01
CA ARG A 277 -5.53 -10.74 9.96
C ARG A 277 -7.02 -10.95 10.14
N ILE A 278 -7.76 -10.91 9.03
CA ILE A 278 -9.19 -11.18 8.98
C ILE A 278 -9.42 -12.25 7.93
N GLN A 279 -10.00 -13.39 8.32
CA GLN A 279 -10.43 -14.39 7.36
C GLN A 279 -11.67 -13.88 6.63
N THR A 280 -11.60 -13.71 5.32
CA THR A 280 -12.72 -13.29 4.49
C THR A 280 -13.41 -14.48 3.82
N ASN A 281 -14.66 -14.28 3.38
CA ASN A 281 -15.40 -15.21 2.53
C ASN A 281 -15.29 -14.86 1.04
N VAL A 282 -14.57 -13.77 0.72
CA VAL A 282 -14.24 -13.35 -0.65
C VAL A 282 -12.74 -13.47 -0.86
N LYS A 283 -12.33 -13.69 -2.09
CA LYS A 283 -10.93 -13.82 -2.49
C LYS A 283 -10.40 -12.49 -3.05
N GLY A 284 -9.19 -12.13 -2.64
CA GLY A 284 -8.46 -10.98 -3.17
C GLY A 284 -7.94 -11.19 -4.58
N CYS A 285 -7.65 -10.09 -5.28
CA CYS A 285 -6.85 -10.16 -6.51
C CYS A 285 -5.38 -10.50 -6.20
N PRO A 286 -4.64 -11.11 -7.15
CA PRO A 286 -3.22 -11.38 -7.01
C PRO A 286 -2.41 -10.10 -6.74
N THR A 287 -1.36 -10.22 -5.94
CA THR A 287 -0.36 -9.16 -5.83
C THR A 287 0.61 -9.27 -7.00
N TYR A 288 0.71 -8.23 -7.80
CA TYR A 288 1.65 -8.19 -8.92
C TYR A 288 3.06 -7.86 -8.43
N SER A 289 4.05 -8.37 -9.17
CA SER A 289 5.47 -8.07 -8.96
C SER A 289 5.96 -7.15 -10.07
N PHE A 290 7.02 -6.38 -9.81
CA PHE A 290 7.70 -5.65 -10.87
C PHE A 290 8.28 -6.65 -11.87
N CYS A 291 8.17 -6.36 -13.16
CA CYS A 291 8.71 -7.23 -14.21
C CYS A 291 9.53 -6.40 -15.18
N ASN A 292 10.81 -6.70 -15.36
CA ASN A 292 11.61 -6.04 -16.39
C ASN A 292 11.51 -6.85 -17.69
N LYS A 293 10.91 -6.27 -18.73
CA LYS A 293 10.72 -6.94 -20.03
C LYS A 293 12.03 -7.17 -20.81
N ASN A 294 13.15 -6.60 -20.36
CA ASN A 294 14.45 -6.68 -21.04
C ASN A 294 15.48 -7.62 -20.37
N ILE A 295 15.12 -8.32 -19.28
CA ILE A 295 16.01 -9.32 -18.69
C ILE A 295 15.53 -10.70 -19.15
N GLY A 296 16.15 -11.18 -20.23
CA GLY A 296 16.43 -12.62 -20.33
C GLY A 296 17.33 -13.00 -19.15
N ALA A 297 17.20 -14.22 -18.65
CA ALA A 297 17.72 -14.71 -17.36
C ALA A 297 19.25 -14.64 -17.11
N GLU A 298 20.02 -13.78 -17.79
CA GLU A 298 21.48 -13.77 -17.78
C GLU A 298 22.16 -12.43 -17.43
N THR A 299 21.46 -11.43 -16.88
CA THR A 299 22.13 -10.18 -16.47
C THR A 299 21.61 -9.62 -15.14
N ILE A 300 21.92 -10.33 -14.06
CA ILE A 300 22.04 -9.83 -12.67
C ILE A 300 23.21 -10.54 -11.99
#